data_AF-A0A7V6INP0-F1
#
_entry.id   AF-A0A7V6INP0-F1
#
_cell.length_a   1.000
_cell.length_b   1.000
_cell.length_c   1.000
_cell.angle_alpha   90.00
_cell.angle_beta   90.00
_cell.angle_gamma   90.00
#
_symmetry.space_group_name_H-M   'P 1'
#
loop_
_entity.id
_entity.type
_entity.pdbx_description
1 polymer ?
#
loop_
_entity_poly.entity_id
_entity_poly.type
_entity_poly.pdbx_seq_one_letter_code
_entity_poly.pdbx_strand_id
1 'polypeptide(L)'
;MDEAQYAISKDEVKNRNVPIRLYGILNELLRKENIDVYITGSNSKFLSSDVLTEFRGRGDQIGIAPLTFSEFFPASNKNQIEAWQEYSLYGGMPHILKEENEEGKVRYLNHLQESFVLRKAERYDVKGRQFSGLDK
;
A
#
# COMPACT_ATOMS: atom_id res chain seq x y z
N MET A 1 -12.23 19.13 -0.15
CA MET A 1 -11.95 17.68 -0.18
C MET A 1 -11.73 17.29 1.26
N ASP A 2 -12.65 16.52 1.82
CA ASP A 2 -12.60 16.13 3.23
C ASP A 2 -11.95 14.74 3.32
N GLU A 3 -10.99 14.58 4.24
CA GLU A 3 -10.32 13.30 4.50
C GLU A 3 -10.86 12.70 5.80
N ALA A 4 -11.28 11.44 5.75
CA ALA A 4 -11.63 10.66 6.92
C ALA A 4 -10.79 9.38 6.95
N GLN A 5 -10.13 9.12 8.09
CA GLN A 5 -9.35 7.90 8.28
C GLN A 5 -10.16 6.88 9.07
N TYR A 6 -10.29 5.68 8.51
CA TYR A 6 -10.99 4.56 9.14
C TYR A 6 -10.05 3.39 9.37
N ALA A 7 -10.01 2.89 10.61
CA ALA A 7 -9.23 1.71 10.99
C ALA A 7 -10.17 0.54 11.32
N ILE A 8 -9.95 -0.60 10.66
CA ILE A 8 -10.70 -1.83 10.93
C ILE A 8 -9.96 -2.60 12.01
N SER A 9 -10.66 -3.00 13.07
CA SER A 9 -10.05 -3.77 14.16
C SER A 9 -9.74 -5.21 13.74
N LYS A 10 -8.76 -5.84 14.40
CA LYS A 10 -8.43 -7.26 14.14
C LYS A 10 -9.63 -8.19 14.40
N ASP A 11 -10.46 -7.87 15.38
CA ASP A 11 -11.64 -8.67 15.73
C ASP A 11 -12.74 -8.56 14.67
N GLU A 12 -12.92 -7.37 14.09
CA GLU A 12 -13.86 -7.12 13.01
C GLU A 12 -13.45 -7.85 11.72
N VAL A 13 -12.14 -8.00 11.45
CA VAL A 13 -11.64 -8.81 10.33
C VAL A 13 -11.78 -10.32 10.59
N LYS A 14 -11.62 -10.77 11.85
CA LYS A 14 -11.69 -12.21 12.19
C LYS A 14 -13.13 -12.72 12.25
N ASN A 15 -14.08 -11.89 12.66
CA ASN A 15 -15.46 -12.29 12.87
C ASN A 15 -16.28 -12.19 11.57
N ARG A 16 -16.25 -13.24 10.75
CA ARG A 16 -17.00 -13.31 9.48
C ARG A 16 -18.52 -13.23 9.63
N ASN A 17 -19.06 -13.37 10.85
CA ASN A 17 -20.50 -13.30 11.10
C ASN A 17 -21.01 -11.87 11.29
N VAL A 18 -20.12 -10.88 11.42
CA VAL A 18 -20.49 -9.46 11.53
C VAL A 18 -19.95 -8.73 10.30
N PRO A 19 -20.81 -8.03 9.53
CA PRO A 19 -20.33 -7.26 8.39
C PRO A 19 -19.43 -6.11 8.87
N ILE A 20 -18.35 -5.88 8.12
CA ILE A 20 -17.42 -4.78 8.40
C ILE A 20 -18.19 -3.46 8.30
N ARG A 21 -18.14 -2.65 9.36
CA ARG A 21 -18.90 -1.39 9.50
C ARG A 21 -18.58 -0.39 8.42
N LEU A 22 -17.35 -0.39 7.92
CA LEU A 22 -16.93 0.44 6.79
C LEU A 22 -17.86 0.28 5.58
N TYR A 23 -18.35 -0.94 5.30
CA TYR A 23 -19.23 -1.18 4.15
C TYR A 23 -20.59 -0.48 4.31
N GLY A 24 -21.12 -0.40 5.53
CA GLY A 24 -22.34 0.36 5.81
C GLY A 24 -22.16 1.84 5.52
N ILE A 25 -21.08 2.43 6.04
CA ILE A 25 -20.73 3.85 5.85
C ILE A 25 -20.56 4.17 4.36
N LEU A 26 -19.83 3.32 3.62
CA LEU A 26 -19.62 3.51 2.18
C LEU A 26 -20.94 3.44 1.40
N ASN A 27 -21.82 2.48 1.70
CA ASN A 27 -23.12 2.38 1.06
C ASN A 27 -24.00 3.62 1.31
N GLU A 28 -23.93 4.21 2.50
CA GLU A 28 -24.66 5.45 2.82
C GLU A 28 -24.11 6.66 2.06
N LEU A 29 -22.78 6.79 1.97
CA LEU A 29 -22.12 7.88 1.24
C LEU A 29 -22.40 7.81 -0.27
N LEU A 30 -22.33 6.61 -0.86
CA LEU A 30 -22.58 6.39 -2.30
C LEU A 30 -24.02 6.72 -2.73
N ARG A 31 -24.98 6.87 -1.79
CA ARG A 31 -26.38 7.24 -2.09
C ARG A 31 -26.62 8.76 -2.10
N LYS A 32 -25.63 9.58 -1.77
CA LYS A 32 -25.75 11.04 -1.76
C LYS A 32 -25.34 11.59 -3.13
N GLU A 33 -26.22 12.35 -3.76
CA GLU A 33 -26.05 12.84 -5.14
C GLU A 33 -24.88 13.82 -5.35
N ASN A 34 -24.29 14.33 -4.28
CA ASN A 34 -23.24 15.34 -4.30
C ASN A 34 -21.91 14.86 -3.68
N ILE A 35 -21.68 13.55 -3.61
CA ILE A 35 -20.48 12.95 -3.01
C ILE A 35 -19.86 11.93 -3.96
N ASP A 36 -18.60 12.17 -4.31
CA ASP A 36 -17.73 11.18 -4.91
C ASP A 36 -16.85 10.52 -3.83
N VAL A 37 -16.85 9.19 -3.78
CA VAL A 37 -16.12 8.43 -2.76
C VAL A 37 -14.88 7.80 -3.38
N TYR A 38 -13.71 8.19 -2.90
CA TYR A 38 -12.43 7.62 -3.28
C TYR A 38 -11.85 6.83 -2.11
N ILE A 39 -11.56 5.55 -2.34
CA ILE A 39 -10.96 4.68 -1.32
C ILE A 39 -9.53 4.38 -1.74
N THR A 40 -8.59 4.70 -0.86
CA THR A 40 -7.18 4.36 -1.03
C THR A 40 -6.75 3.38 0.05
N GLY A 41 -5.71 2.61 -0.22
CA GLY A 41 -5.11 1.78 0.81
C GLY A 41 -3.85 1.11 0.31
N SER A 42 -2.84 1.15 1.16
CA SER A 42 -1.52 0.57 0.91
C SER A 42 -1.50 -0.97 0.99
N ASN A 43 -2.64 -1.61 1.27
CA ASN A 43 -2.79 -3.06 1.34
C ASN A 43 -3.92 -3.52 0.42
N SER A 44 -3.53 -4.11 -0.70
CA SER A 44 -4.42 -4.47 -1.79
C SER A 44 -5.47 -5.49 -1.39
N LYS A 45 -5.23 -6.47 -0.51
CA LYS A 45 -6.22 -7.55 -0.26
C LYS A 45 -7.60 -7.06 0.20
N PHE A 46 -7.67 -6.15 1.18
CA PHE A 46 -8.94 -5.62 1.66
C PHE A 46 -9.69 -4.86 0.55
N LEU A 47 -8.93 -4.06 -0.20
CA LEU A 47 -9.45 -3.29 -1.34
C LEU A 47 -9.76 -4.14 -2.55
N SER A 48 -9.06 -5.25 -2.77
CA SER A 48 -9.06 -6.02 -4.02
C SER A 48 -9.86 -7.31 -3.96
N SER A 49 -10.28 -7.78 -2.79
CA SER A 49 -11.20 -8.93 -2.69
C SER A 49 -12.54 -8.55 -2.08
N ASP A 50 -12.53 -7.94 -0.89
CA ASP A 50 -13.75 -7.82 -0.10
C ASP A 50 -14.56 -6.58 -0.51
N VAL A 51 -13.91 -5.41 -0.60
CA VAL A 51 -14.53 -4.19 -1.12
C VAL A 51 -14.98 -4.37 -2.57
N LEU A 52 -14.15 -4.94 -3.45
CA LEU A 52 -14.55 -5.19 -4.85
C LEU A 52 -15.71 -6.17 -4.99
N THR A 53 -15.84 -7.14 -4.08
CA THR A 53 -16.97 -8.09 -4.13
C THR A 53 -18.25 -7.42 -3.67
N GLU A 54 -18.23 -6.71 -2.53
CA GLU A 54 -19.39 -5.99 -1.98
C GLU A 54 -19.88 -4.88 -2.92
N PHE A 55 -18.95 -4.15 -3.55
CA PHE A 55 -19.25 -3.02 -4.43
C PHE A 55 -19.07 -3.35 -5.93
N ARG A 56 -19.11 -4.63 -6.30
CA ARG A 56 -18.98 -5.06 -7.69
C ARG A 56 -19.98 -4.33 -8.59
N GLY A 57 -19.47 -3.71 -9.66
CA GLY A 57 -20.28 -2.95 -10.61
C GLY A 57 -20.72 -1.57 -10.13
N ARG A 58 -20.24 -1.11 -8.96
CA ARG A 58 -20.55 0.20 -8.37
C ARG A 58 -19.30 1.06 -8.14
N GLY A 59 -18.18 0.71 -8.77
CA GLY A 59 -16.93 1.46 -8.71
C GLY A 59 -15.86 0.91 -9.64
N ASP A 60 -14.86 1.73 -9.92
CA ASP A 60 -13.71 1.40 -10.75
C ASP A 60 -12.45 1.18 -9.90
N GLN A 61 -11.60 0.25 -10.32
CA GLN A 61 -10.31 0.02 -9.68
C GLN A 61 -9.18 0.65 -10.49
N ILE A 62 -8.38 1.48 -9.83
CA ILE A 62 -7.15 2.03 -10.41
C ILE A 62 -5.95 1.38 -9.72
N GLY A 63 -5.16 0.65 -10.49
CA GLY A 63 -3.89 0.10 -10.04
C GLY A 63 -2.78 1.14 -10.15
N ILE A 64 -2.08 1.42 -9.05
CA ILE A 64 -0.92 2.33 -9.05
C ILE A 64 0.35 1.48 -9.01
N ALA A 65 1.12 1.52 -10.10
CA ALA A 65 2.42 0.89 -10.20
C ALA A 65 3.56 1.91 -9.92
N PRO A 66 4.78 1.44 -9.61
CA PRO A 66 5.96 2.29 -9.67
C PRO A 66 6.14 2.90 -11.07
N LEU A 67 6.84 4.01 -11.15
CA LEU A 67 7.17 4.69 -12.40
C LEU A 67 7.95 3.73 -13.30
N THR A 68 7.60 3.73 -14.57
CA THR A 68 8.45 3.19 -15.64
C THR A 68 9.68 4.08 -15.83
N PHE A 69 10.74 3.57 -16.46
CA PHE A 69 11.91 4.41 -16.75
C PHE A 69 11.56 5.64 -17.62
N SER A 70 10.61 5.49 -18.55
CA SER A 70 10.10 6.60 -19.38
C SER A 70 9.40 7.69 -18.59
N GLU A 71 8.78 7.36 -17.45
CA GLU A 71 8.18 8.35 -16.53
C GLU A 71 9.23 8.89 -15.55
N PHE A 72 10.16 8.05 -15.11
CA PHE A 72 11.22 8.41 -14.17
C PHE A 72 12.21 9.40 -14.76
N PHE A 73 12.67 9.19 -16.00
CA PHE A 73 13.70 10.03 -16.63
C PHE A 73 13.33 11.52 -16.68
N PRO A 74 12.16 11.94 -17.22
CA PRO A 74 11.78 13.35 -17.20
C PRO A 74 11.51 13.87 -15.78
N ALA A 75 11.14 13.00 -14.83
CA ALA A 75 10.84 13.40 -13.47
C ALA A 75 12.09 13.54 -12.57
N SER A 76 13.21 12.89 -12.92
CA SER A 76 14.45 12.97 -12.15
C SER A 76 15.25 14.23 -12.38
N ASN A 77 15.00 14.94 -13.51
CA ASN A 77 15.76 16.11 -13.93
C ASN A 77 17.28 15.85 -14.00
N LYS A 78 17.67 14.59 -14.31
CA LYS A 78 19.06 14.15 -14.46
C LYS A 78 19.36 13.85 -15.92
N ASN A 79 20.65 13.71 -16.24
CA ASN A 79 21.01 13.19 -17.56
C ASN A 79 20.64 11.70 -17.67
N GLN A 80 20.58 11.19 -18.90
CA GLN A 80 20.11 9.82 -19.16
C GLN A 80 20.92 8.74 -18.43
N ILE A 81 22.24 8.92 -18.31
CA ILE A 81 23.13 7.95 -17.66
C ILE A 81 22.89 7.94 -16.15
N GLU A 82 22.84 9.11 -15.53
CA GLU A 82 22.55 9.27 -14.10
C GLU A 82 21.17 8.74 -13.73
N ALA A 83 20.15 9.10 -14.51
CA ALA A 83 18.78 8.63 -14.30
C ALA A 83 18.68 7.10 -14.43
N TRP A 84 19.37 6.52 -15.42
CA TRP A 84 19.41 5.07 -15.61
C TRP A 84 20.09 4.35 -14.44
N GLN A 85 21.23 4.86 -13.97
CA GLN A 85 21.94 4.32 -12.81
C GLN A 85 21.07 4.33 -11.56
N GLU A 86 20.42 5.46 -11.29
CA GLU A 86 19.55 5.61 -10.13
C GLU A 86 18.31 4.72 -10.21
N TYR A 87 17.65 4.68 -11.36
CA TYR A 87 16.50 3.81 -11.59
C TYR A 87 16.86 2.33 -11.46
N SER A 88 18.04 1.92 -11.95
CA SER A 88 18.51 0.54 -11.84
C SER A 88 18.82 0.15 -10.39
N LEU A 89 19.29 1.10 -9.58
CA LEU A 89 19.70 0.85 -8.20
C LEU A 89 18.52 0.90 -7.21
N TYR A 90 17.64 1.89 -7.36
CA TYR A 90 16.57 2.17 -6.39
C TYR A 90 15.16 1.87 -6.93
N GLY A 91 15.03 1.59 -8.23
CA GLY A 91 13.76 1.33 -8.89
C GLY A 91 12.94 2.59 -9.19
N GLY A 92 11.70 2.39 -9.63
CA GLY A 92 10.78 3.45 -10.05
C GLY A 92 9.85 3.98 -8.95
N MET A 93 10.14 3.75 -7.67
CA MET A 93 9.24 4.22 -6.60
C MET A 93 9.21 5.76 -6.59
N PRO A 94 8.04 6.42 -6.71
CA PRO A 94 7.97 7.88 -6.85
C PRO A 94 8.67 8.66 -5.73
N HIS A 95 8.70 8.10 -4.51
CA HIS A 95 9.33 8.75 -3.37
C HIS A 95 10.86 8.87 -3.50
N ILE A 96 11.50 7.99 -4.29
CA ILE A 96 12.95 8.04 -4.53
C ILE A 96 13.36 9.38 -5.16
N LEU A 97 12.51 9.95 -6.00
CA LEU A 97 12.73 11.24 -6.65
C LEU A 97 12.74 12.42 -5.67
N LYS A 98 12.18 12.25 -4.47
CA LYS A 98 12.14 13.28 -3.41
C LYS A 98 13.33 13.21 -2.47
N GLU A 99 14.06 12.09 -2.46
CA GLU A 99 15.21 11.89 -1.59
C GLU A 99 16.48 12.43 -2.26
N GLU A 100 17.14 13.40 -1.62
CA GLU A 100 18.31 14.06 -2.19
C GLU A 100 19.58 13.17 -2.10
N ASN A 101 19.68 12.36 -1.05
CA ASN A 101 20.85 11.55 -0.75
C ASN A 101 20.58 10.04 -0.81
N GLU A 102 21.64 9.26 -0.95
CA GLU A 102 21.56 7.80 -1.03
C GLU A 102 21.02 7.17 0.25
N GLU A 103 21.37 7.72 1.42
CA GLU A 103 20.92 7.21 2.72
C GLU A 103 19.40 7.29 2.88
N GLY A 104 18.78 8.38 2.43
CA GLY A 104 17.34 8.60 2.46
C GLY A 104 16.61 7.59 1.57
N LYS A 105 17.13 7.36 0.36
CA LYS A 105 16.61 6.35 -0.58
C LYS A 105 16.67 4.96 0.02
N VAL A 106 17.83 4.58 0.57
CA VAL A 106 18.02 3.27 1.20
C VAL A 106 17.10 3.11 2.42
N ARG A 107 16.98 4.15 3.27
CA ARG A 107 16.10 4.14 4.44
C ARG A 107 14.63 3.97 4.05
N TYR A 108 14.18 4.67 3.02
CA TYR A 108 12.82 4.55 2.49
C TYR A 108 12.56 3.14 1.96
N LEU A 109 13.46 2.60 1.13
CA LEU A 109 13.31 1.25 0.57
C LEU A 109 13.34 0.19 1.66
N ASN A 110 14.19 0.33 2.68
CA ASN A 110 14.22 -0.58 3.82
C ASN A 110 12.90 -0.54 4.60
N HIS A 111 12.35 0.65 4.87
CA HIS A 111 11.02 0.77 5.50
C HIS A 111 9.93 0.13 4.64
N LEU A 112 9.96 0.35 3.33
CA LEU A 112 9.00 -0.25 2.40
C LEU A 112 9.09 -1.77 2.44
N GLN A 113 10.31 -2.32 2.40
CA GLN A 113 10.57 -3.75 2.49
C GLN A 113 10.12 -4.33 3.83
N GLU A 114 10.49 -3.73 4.95
CA GLU A 114 10.07 -4.15 6.29
C GLU A 114 8.55 -4.14 6.42
N SER A 115 7.90 -3.07 5.98
CA SER A 115 6.44 -2.95 6.01
C SER A 115 5.78 -4.08 5.20
N PHE A 116 6.38 -4.50 4.09
CA PHE A 116 5.87 -5.60 3.27
C PHE A 116 6.14 -6.98 3.89
N VAL A 117 7.36 -7.20 4.40
CA VAL A 117 7.84 -8.47 4.95
C VAL A 117 7.23 -8.77 6.31
N LEU A 118 7.28 -7.84 7.28
CA LEU A 118 6.66 -8.00 8.60
C LEU A 118 5.17 -8.27 8.46
N ARG A 119 4.48 -7.52 7.58
CA ARG A 119 3.07 -7.76 7.31
C ARG A 119 2.82 -9.08 6.59
N LYS A 120 3.74 -9.62 5.78
CA LYS A 120 3.60 -10.99 5.24
C LYS A 120 3.77 -12.03 6.35
N ALA A 121 4.78 -11.90 7.21
CA ALA A 121 5.03 -12.84 8.31
C ALA A 121 3.85 -12.93 9.29
N GLU A 122 3.31 -11.79 9.72
CA GLU A 122 2.11 -11.73 10.57
C GLU A 122 0.87 -12.36 9.91
N ARG A 123 0.78 -12.31 8.57
CA ARG A 123 -0.36 -12.82 7.81
C ARG A 123 -0.34 -14.32 7.57
N TYR A 124 0.84 -14.94 7.54
CA TYR A 124 0.96 -16.39 7.29
C TYR A 124 1.11 -17.21 8.57
N ASP A 125 0.91 -16.61 9.76
CA ASP A 125 1.19 -17.22 11.07
C ASP A 125 2.52 -18.01 11.06
N VAL A 126 3.52 -17.47 10.34
CA VAL A 126 4.86 -18.02 10.36
C VAL A 126 5.44 -17.58 11.68
N LYS A 127 5.05 -18.27 12.75
CA LYS A 127 5.83 -18.29 13.99
C LYS A 127 7.21 -18.74 13.56
N GLY A 128 8.14 -17.79 13.55
CA GLY A 128 9.54 -18.09 13.37
C GLY A 128 9.86 -19.31 14.22
N ARG A 129 10.45 -20.32 13.57
CA ARG A 129 11.07 -21.45 14.28
C ARG A 129 11.76 -20.87 15.50
N GLN A 130 11.47 -21.49 16.64
CA GLN A 130 12.17 -21.29 17.90
C GLN A 130 13.61 -20.86 17.65
N PHE A 131 13.98 -19.68 18.16
CA PHE A 131 15.35 -19.45 18.57
C PHE A 131 15.60 -20.45 19.72
N SER A 132 15.88 -21.69 19.33
CA SER A 132 16.45 -22.73 20.18
C SER A 132 17.78 -22.20 20.69
N GLY A 133 17.92 -22.17 22.01
CA GLY A 133 18.89 -21.37 22.70
C GLY A 133 20.34 -21.67 22.35
N LEU A 134 21.14 -20.61 22.43
CA LEU A 134 22.53 -20.64 22.87
C LEU A 134 22.78 -19.26 23.48
N ASP A 135 22.72 -19.19 24.81
CA ASP A 135 23.69 -18.45 25.62
C ASP A 135 23.73 -19.17 26.97
N LYS A 136 24.81 -19.93 27.15
CA LYS A 136 25.36 -20.29 28.45
C LYS A 136 26.39 -19.23 28.82
#